data_AF-A0A5P9WTM3-F1
#
_entry.id   AF-A0A5P9WTM3-F1
#
_cell.length_a   1.000
_cell.length_b   1.000
_cell.length_c   1.000
_cell.angle_alpha   90.00
_cell.angle_beta   90.00
_cell.angle_gamma   90.00
#
_symmetry.space_group_name_H-M   'P 1'
#
loop_
_entity.id
_entity.type
_entity.pdbx_description
1 polymer ?
#
loop_
_entity_poly.entity_id
_entity_poly.type
_entity_poly.pdbx_seq_one_letter_code
_entity_poly.pdbx_strand_id
1 'polypeptide(L)'
;MTATTATSNRTTASTGGTPALVVVAHGSRDPRALSTVRALLDRVRALRPALPVHLGHIELNEPLLPDTLTALGDGEAVLVPLLLTRGHHVRRDIPDLAAAPARTRVAAPLGPHPLLVDALHARLTEAGWPAHPGPDHAVVLASAGSRAPASRTDTSRTAALLAARLGVPVVPAYASAATPTVPEAVRALTARGHRRVAVASCFTAPGRFATQSAAAAPWIASAPLGTHPSMAHLLLHRYDRALGADGEENAPKGARGESTCGSAAWARPATTEPALAR
;
A
#
# COMPACT_ATOMS: atom_id res chain seq x y z
N MET A 1 67.99 0.34 -9.85
CA MET A 1 66.64 -0.24 -10.04
C MET A 1 65.73 0.38 -9.01
N THR A 2 65.06 1.47 -9.36
CA THR A 2 64.16 2.24 -8.48
C THR A 2 62.72 1.78 -8.73
N ALA A 3 62.10 1.18 -7.73
CA ALA A 3 60.69 0.79 -7.76
C ALA A 3 59.81 2.02 -7.48
N THR A 4 58.98 2.40 -8.45
CA THR A 4 57.97 3.45 -8.29
C THR A 4 56.67 2.79 -7.86
N THR A 5 56.28 3.02 -6.61
CA THR A 5 54.99 2.60 -6.06
C THR A 5 53.89 3.52 -6.59
N ALA A 6 53.04 3.00 -7.48
CA ALA A 6 51.87 3.72 -7.97
C ALA A 6 50.74 3.63 -6.92
N THR A 7 50.50 4.72 -6.21
CA THR A 7 49.32 4.90 -5.36
C THR A 7 48.09 4.96 -6.26
N SER A 8 47.37 3.84 -6.37
CA SER A 8 46.11 3.75 -7.09
C SER A 8 45.02 4.45 -6.27
N ASN A 9 44.76 5.71 -6.62
CA ASN A 9 43.71 6.51 -6.03
C ASN A 9 42.37 5.97 -6.55
N ARG A 10 41.72 5.11 -5.76
CA ARG A 10 40.40 4.56 -6.07
C ARG A 10 39.36 5.64 -5.81
N THR A 11 39.19 6.54 -6.78
CA THR A 11 38.05 7.44 -6.86
C THR A 11 36.79 6.58 -6.97
N THR A 12 36.06 6.42 -5.86
CA THR A 12 34.71 5.86 -5.85
C THR A 12 33.80 6.85 -6.56
N ALA A 13 33.67 6.69 -7.88
CA ALA A 13 32.62 7.34 -8.64
C ALA A 13 31.27 6.89 -8.08
N SER A 14 30.52 7.82 -7.47
CA SER A 14 29.09 7.67 -7.27
C SER A 14 28.47 7.49 -8.66
N THR A 15 28.05 6.28 -8.99
CA THR A 15 27.33 5.99 -10.24
C THR A 15 25.91 6.52 -10.13
N GLY A 16 25.76 7.82 -10.39
CA GLY A 16 24.52 8.59 -10.35
C GLY A 16 23.51 8.23 -11.44
N GLY A 17 22.92 7.03 -11.37
CA GLY A 17 21.71 6.65 -12.09
C GLY A 17 20.48 6.75 -11.19
N THR A 18 19.30 7.03 -11.76
CA THR A 18 18.03 6.95 -11.03
C THR A 18 17.82 5.51 -10.51
N PRO A 19 17.61 5.29 -9.19
CA PRO A 19 17.40 3.95 -8.66
C PRO A 19 16.24 3.24 -9.35
N ALA A 20 16.40 1.98 -9.72
CA ALA A 20 15.36 1.21 -10.40
C ALA A 20 14.14 1.04 -9.48
N LEU A 21 12.93 1.13 -10.05
CA LEU A 21 11.71 0.70 -9.37
C LEU A 21 11.51 -0.79 -9.61
N VAL A 22 11.59 -1.59 -8.55
CA VAL A 22 11.22 -3.01 -8.59
C VAL A 22 9.87 -3.17 -7.90
N VAL A 23 8.82 -3.43 -8.69
CA VAL A 23 7.51 -3.78 -8.14
C VAL A 23 7.56 -5.23 -7.68
N VAL A 24 7.35 -5.47 -6.39
CA VAL A 24 7.42 -6.82 -5.80
C VAL A 24 6.02 -7.39 -5.65
N ALA A 25 5.63 -8.25 -6.58
CA ALA A 25 4.36 -8.98 -6.52
C ALA A 25 4.51 -10.26 -5.68
N HIS A 26 3.42 -10.77 -5.13
CA HIS A 26 3.47 -12.03 -4.40
C HIS A 26 3.63 -13.23 -5.35
N GLY A 27 2.92 -13.19 -6.49
CA GLY A 27 2.73 -14.32 -7.39
C GLY A 27 1.32 -14.89 -7.31
N SER A 28 0.88 -15.57 -8.36
CA SER A 28 -0.45 -16.18 -8.46
C SER A 28 -0.46 -17.32 -9.47
N ARG A 29 -1.31 -18.32 -9.20
CA ARG A 29 -1.63 -19.39 -10.15
C ARG A 29 -2.68 -18.96 -11.19
N ASP A 30 -3.37 -17.84 -10.98
CA ASP A 30 -4.30 -17.29 -11.97
C ASP A 30 -3.52 -16.49 -13.03
N PRO A 31 -3.52 -16.89 -14.31
CA PRO A 31 -2.76 -16.21 -15.36
C PRO A 31 -3.23 -14.77 -15.60
N ARG A 32 -4.48 -14.44 -15.24
CA ARG A 32 -5.01 -13.06 -15.31
C ARG A 32 -4.31 -12.14 -14.31
N ALA A 33 -3.76 -12.68 -13.22
CA ALA A 33 -3.04 -11.88 -12.25
C ALA A 33 -1.75 -11.32 -12.83
N LEU A 34 -0.93 -12.17 -13.46
CA LEU A 34 0.34 -11.76 -14.06
C LEU A 34 0.13 -10.75 -15.19
N SER A 35 -0.85 -10.97 -16.06
CA SER A 35 -1.19 -10.01 -17.12
C SER A 35 -1.66 -8.67 -16.54
N THR A 36 -2.48 -8.68 -15.48
CA THR A 36 -2.91 -7.45 -14.78
C THR A 36 -1.72 -6.68 -14.20
N VAL A 37 -0.78 -7.37 -13.55
CA VAL A 37 0.40 -6.74 -12.95
C VAL A 37 1.30 -6.15 -14.04
N ARG A 38 1.55 -6.87 -15.14
CA ARG A 38 2.33 -6.36 -16.27
C ARG A 38 1.70 -5.10 -16.87
N ALA A 39 0.39 -5.10 -17.11
CA ALA A 39 -0.32 -3.93 -17.60
C ALA A 39 -0.28 -2.74 -16.62
N LEU A 40 -0.25 -3.00 -15.31
CA LEU A 40 -0.04 -1.94 -14.31
C LEU A 40 1.37 -1.35 -14.42
N LEU A 41 2.40 -2.17 -14.61
CA LEU A 41 3.78 -1.71 -14.82
C LEU A 41 3.91 -0.89 -16.10
N ASP A 42 3.23 -1.29 -17.18
CA ASP A 42 3.23 -0.52 -18.43
C ASP A 42 2.64 0.87 -18.22
N ARG A 43 1.62 0.99 -17.35
CA ARG A 43 1.07 2.30 -16.96
C ARG A 43 2.06 3.13 -16.14
N VAL A 44 2.83 2.50 -15.25
CA VAL A 44 3.91 3.18 -14.50
C VAL A 44 4.99 3.67 -15.46
N ARG A 45 5.40 2.85 -16.43
CA ARG A 45 6.38 3.22 -17.47
C ARG A 45 5.88 4.38 -18.33
N ALA A 46 4.60 4.38 -18.70
CA ALA A 46 4.00 5.49 -19.45
C ALA A 46 4.00 6.80 -18.65
N LEU A 47 3.81 6.74 -17.33
CA LEU A 47 3.87 7.93 -16.45
C LEU A 47 5.30 8.44 -16.23
N ARG A 48 6.30 7.54 -16.18
CA ARG A 48 7.72 7.90 -16.05
C ARG A 48 8.61 7.12 -17.03
N PRO A 49 8.72 7.56 -18.30
CA PRO A 49 9.45 6.82 -19.34
C PRO A 49 10.93 6.62 -19.06
N ALA A 50 11.56 7.53 -18.30
CA ALA A 50 12.97 7.44 -17.94
C ALA A 50 13.25 6.56 -16.70
N LEU A 51 12.21 6.13 -15.98
CA LEU A 51 12.38 5.29 -14.79
C LEU A 51 12.59 3.82 -15.20
N PRO A 52 13.69 3.16 -14.79
CA PRO A 52 13.82 1.72 -14.95
C PRO A 52 12.77 1.00 -14.09
N VAL A 53 11.82 0.31 -14.71
CA VAL A 53 10.74 -0.40 -14.00
C VAL A 53 10.83 -1.90 -14.24
N HIS A 54 11.04 -2.64 -13.16
CA HIS A 54 11.19 -4.08 -13.13
C HIS A 54 10.09 -4.73 -12.29
N LEU A 55 9.82 -6.00 -12.58
CA LEU A 55 8.93 -6.86 -11.80
C LEU A 55 9.79 -7.91 -11.12
N GLY A 56 9.50 -8.21 -9.86
CA GLY A 56 9.98 -9.41 -9.18
C GLY A 56 8.83 -10.05 -8.41
N HIS A 57 8.86 -11.38 -8.27
CA HIS A 57 7.88 -12.11 -7.48
C HIS A 57 8.50 -12.71 -6.22
N ILE A 58 7.72 -12.79 -5.16
CA ILE A 58 8.08 -13.55 -3.97
C ILE A 58 8.11 -15.05 -4.31
N GLU A 59 7.10 -15.53 -5.05
CA GLU A 59 6.95 -16.94 -5.44
C GLU A 59 6.05 -17.10 -6.69
N LEU A 60 5.83 -18.35 -7.12
CA LEU A 60 4.86 -18.82 -8.14
C LEU A 60 5.04 -18.35 -9.59
N ASN A 61 5.57 -17.16 -9.83
CA ASN A 61 5.74 -16.61 -11.17
C ASN A 61 7.14 -16.08 -11.36
N GLU A 62 7.62 -16.12 -12.59
CA GLU A 62 8.89 -15.53 -12.99
C GLU A 62 8.71 -14.08 -13.50
N PRO A 63 9.73 -13.23 -13.33
CA PRO A 63 10.98 -13.51 -12.62
C PRO A 63 10.80 -13.49 -11.09
N LEU A 64 11.57 -14.29 -10.36
CA LEU A 64 11.64 -14.17 -8.89
C LEU A 64 12.42 -12.90 -8.52
N LEU A 65 12.18 -12.39 -7.31
CA LEU A 65 12.85 -11.18 -6.82
C LEU A 65 14.38 -11.33 -6.83
N PRO A 66 15.00 -12.43 -6.34
CA PRO A 66 16.45 -12.60 -6.39
C PRO A 66 17.04 -12.55 -7.81
N ASP A 67 16.36 -13.16 -8.78
CA ASP A 67 16.79 -13.15 -10.19
C ASP A 67 16.74 -11.74 -10.77
N THR A 68 15.68 -11.00 -10.42
CA THR A 68 15.51 -9.60 -10.83
C THR A 68 16.62 -8.72 -10.26
N LEU A 69 16.96 -8.90 -8.98
CA LEU A 69 18.02 -8.14 -8.33
C LEU A 69 19.41 -8.51 -8.84
N THR A 70 19.65 -9.79 -9.15
CA THR A 70 20.90 -10.26 -9.75
C THR A 70 21.11 -9.63 -11.13
N ALA A 71 20.05 -9.54 -11.94
CA ALA A 71 20.12 -8.89 -13.26
C ALA A 71 20.38 -7.37 -13.18
N LEU A 72 20.11 -6.72 -12.04
CA LEU A 72 20.41 -5.31 -11.81
C LEU A 72 21.87 -5.05 -11.39
N GLY A 73 22.64 -6.09 -11.06
CA GLY A 73 24.04 -5.96 -10.65
C GLY A 73 24.22 -5.17 -9.35
N ASP A 74 25.19 -4.26 -9.32
CA ASP A 74 25.53 -3.38 -8.18
C ASP A 74 24.78 -2.04 -8.19
N GLY A 75 23.74 -1.93 -9.03
CA GLY A 75 22.87 -0.76 -9.12
C GLY A 75 22.03 -0.52 -7.86
N GLU A 76 21.33 0.62 -7.84
CA GLU A 76 20.39 0.97 -6.77
C GLU A 76 18.97 0.61 -7.17
N ALA A 77 18.19 0.08 -6.22
CA ALA A 77 16.81 -0.30 -6.45
C ALA A 77 15.92 0.05 -5.25
N VAL A 78 14.72 0.52 -5.56
CA VAL A 78 13.63 0.69 -4.59
C VAL A 78 12.61 -0.42 -4.83
N LEU A 79 12.47 -1.28 -3.84
CA LEU A 79 11.52 -2.39 -3.83
C LEU A 79 10.18 -1.85 -3.32
N VAL A 80 9.17 -1.81 -4.18
CA VAL A 80 7.82 -1.40 -3.79
C VAL A 80 6.92 -2.63 -3.72
N PRO A 81 6.51 -3.07 -2.52
CA PRO A 81 5.62 -4.21 -2.38
C PRO A 81 4.26 -3.91 -2.98
N LEU A 82 3.82 -4.74 -3.94
CA LEU A 82 2.45 -4.73 -4.48
C LEU A 82 1.50 -5.46 -3.50
N LEU A 83 1.54 -5.02 -2.24
CA LEU A 83 0.80 -5.56 -1.11
C LEU A 83 0.01 -4.42 -0.45
N LEU A 84 -1.22 -4.71 -0.01
CA LEU A 84 -2.16 -3.69 0.45
C LEU A 84 -2.10 -3.42 1.96
N THR A 85 -1.38 -4.25 2.71
CA THR A 85 -1.24 -4.14 4.16
C THR A 85 0.17 -4.53 4.60
N ARG A 86 0.55 -4.11 5.82
CA ARG A 86 1.77 -4.60 6.50
C ARG A 86 1.54 -6.04 6.99
N GLY A 87 1.79 -6.99 6.10
CA GLY A 87 1.82 -8.44 6.39
C GLY A 87 3.21 -8.97 6.74
N HIS A 88 3.29 -10.27 7.08
CA HIS A 88 4.57 -10.95 7.36
C HIS A 88 5.56 -10.83 6.18
N HIS A 89 5.06 -10.98 4.94
CA HIS A 89 5.84 -10.89 3.71
C HIS A 89 6.63 -9.58 3.55
N VAL A 90 6.04 -8.44 3.93
CA VAL A 90 6.71 -7.13 3.84
C VAL A 90 7.85 -7.02 4.86
N ARG A 91 7.68 -7.63 6.03
CA ARG A 91 8.61 -7.48 7.16
C ARG A 91 9.75 -8.48 7.18
N ARG A 92 9.59 -9.62 6.51
CA ARG A 92 10.52 -10.74 6.58
C ARG A 92 10.94 -11.19 5.19
N ASP A 93 9.99 -11.64 4.39
CA ASP A 93 10.32 -12.32 3.13
C ASP A 93 10.98 -11.38 2.12
N ILE A 94 10.51 -10.14 1.96
CA ILE A 94 11.14 -9.18 1.02
C ILE A 94 12.56 -8.81 1.49
N PRO A 95 12.80 -8.42 2.75
CA PRO A 95 14.16 -8.21 3.25
C PRO A 95 15.07 -9.45 3.09
N ASP A 96 14.57 -10.65 3.41
CA ASP A 96 15.35 -11.88 3.34
C ASP A 96 15.72 -12.23 1.88
N LEU A 97 14.80 -12.01 0.93
CA LEU A 97 15.01 -12.20 -0.50
C LEU A 97 15.85 -11.09 -1.15
N ALA A 98 16.06 -9.97 -0.45
CA ALA A 98 16.86 -8.84 -0.92
C ALA A 98 18.35 -8.99 -0.61
N ALA A 99 18.80 -10.15 -0.13
CA ALA A 99 20.21 -10.52 -0.02
C ALA A 99 20.82 -10.69 -1.44
N ALA A 100 21.10 -9.58 -2.10
CA ALA A 100 21.59 -9.49 -3.46
C ALA A 100 22.69 -8.40 -3.56
N PRO A 101 23.51 -8.39 -4.63
CA PRO A 101 24.54 -7.35 -4.81
C PRO A 101 23.99 -5.93 -5.00
N ALA A 102 22.73 -5.79 -5.41
CA ALA A 102 22.08 -4.49 -5.57
C ALA A 102 21.87 -3.78 -4.22
N ARG A 103 22.07 -2.46 -4.18
CA ARG A 103 21.74 -1.64 -3.01
C ARG A 103 20.24 -1.38 -2.99
N THR A 104 19.52 -2.05 -2.10
CA THR A 104 18.05 -2.02 -2.06
C THR A 104 17.49 -1.16 -0.94
N ARG A 105 16.39 -0.46 -1.22
CA ARG A 105 15.52 0.16 -0.22
C ARG A 105 14.12 -0.44 -0.33
N VAL A 106 13.50 -0.78 0.79
CA VAL A 106 12.13 -1.32 0.80
C VAL A 106 11.15 -0.22 1.15
N ALA A 107 10.24 0.09 0.22
CA ALA A 107 9.18 1.05 0.46
C ALA A 107 8.07 0.46 1.35
N ALA A 108 7.26 1.34 1.95
CA ALA A 108 6.03 0.93 2.62
C ALA A 108 5.06 0.23 1.64
N PRO A 109 4.19 -0.68 2.12
CA PRO A 109 3.15 -1.28 1.30
C PRO A 109 2.15 -0.22 0.81
N LEU A 110 1.33 -0.56 -0.18
CA LEU A 110 0.43 0.38 -0.84
C LEU A 110 -0.58 1.01 0.12
N GLY A 111 -1.24 0.20 0.95
CA GLY A 111 -2.27 0.66 1.88
C GLY A 111 -1.75 0.82 3.32
N PRO A 112 -2.46 1.62 4.15
CA PRO A 112 -3.61 2.47 3.85
C PRO A 112 -3.20 3.79 3.18
N HIS A 113 -3.95 4.27 2.18
CA HIS A 113 -3.64 5.51 1.45
C HIS A 113 -4.87 6.09 0.70
N PRO A 114 -5.05 7.43 0.58
CA PRO A 114 -6.14 8.03 -0.19
C PRO A 114 -6.26 7.53 -1.64
N LEU A 115 -5.15 7.44 -2.38
CA LEU A 115 -5.15 6.86 -3.75
C LEU A 115 -5.68 5.42 -3.83
N LEU A 116 -5.50 4.62 -2.78
CA LEU A 116 -6.09 3.28 -2.72
C LEU A 116 -7.61 3.37 -2.55
N VAL A 117 -8.08 4.32 -1.75
CA VAL A 117 -9.51 4.59 -1.53
C VAL A 117 -10.16 5.14 -2.81
N ASP A 118 -9.46 5.96 -3.59
CA ASP A 118 -9.94 6.42 -4.90
C ASP A 118 -10.15 5.23 -5.85
N ALA A 119 -9.20 4.30 -5.89
CA ALA A 119 -9.33 3.09 -6.71
C ALA A 119 -10.48 2.19 -6.23
N LEU A 120 -10.63 1.98 -4.92
CA LEU A 120 -11.75 1.21 -4.35
C LEU A 120 -13.10 1.86 -4.68
N HIS A 121 -13.21 3.18 -4.53
CA HIS A 121 -14.41 3.92 -4.85
C HIS A 121 -14.76 3.82 -6.34
N ALA A 122 -13.80 4.05 -7.23
CA ALA A 122 -14.02 3.93 -8.67
C ALA A 122 -14.49 2.53 -9.06
N ARG A 123 -13.87 1.48 -8.51
CA ARG A 123 -14.28 0.09 -8.77
C ARG A 123 -15.69 -0.22 -8.25
N LEU A 124 -16.10 0.37 -7.13
CA LEU A 124 -17.48 0.28 -6.65
C LEU A 124 -18.44 1.00 -7.59
N THR A 125 -18.12 2.23 -8.02
CA THR A 125 -18.95 3.00 -8.96
C THR A 125 -19.13 2.25 -10.28
N GLU A 126 -18.05 1.69 -10.85
CA GLU A 126 -18.08 0.84 -12.05
C GLU A 126 -18.97 -0.39 -11.87
N ALA A 127 -19.06 -0.94 -10.65
CA ALA A 127 -19.93 -2.07 -10.31
C ALA A 127 -21.39 -1.66 -10.03
N GLY A 128 -21.74 -0.38 -10.20
CA GLY A 128 -23.10 0.13 -10.01
C GLY A 128 -23.37 0.73 -8.64
N TRP A 129 -22.34 1.09 -7.86
CA TRP A 129 -22.54 1.84 -6.62
C TRP A 129 -23.16 3.23 -6.93
N PRO A 130 -24.25 3.61 -6.25
CA PRO A 130 -24.99 4.83 -6.57
C PRO A 130 -24.22 6.09 -6.17
N ALA A 131 -24.47 7.19 -6.90
CA ALA A 131 -23.91 8.50 -6.57
C ALA A 131 -24.39 9.03 -5.21
N HIS A 132 -25.61 8.67 -4.80
CA HIS A 132 -26.22 9.06 -3.53
C HIS A 132 -26.68 7.81 -2.77
N PRO A 133 -25.80 7.14 -2.01
CA PRO A 133 -26.19 5.97 -1.24
C PRO A 133 -27.14 6.35 -0.09
N GLY A 134 -28.11 5.48 0.19
CA GLY A 134 -29.09 5.65 1.27
C GLY A 134 -28.66 4.98 2.58
N PRO A 135 -29.44 5.16 3.66
CA PRO A 135 -29.12 4.59 4.99
C PRO A 135 -29.12 3.05 5.04
N ASP A 136 -29.75 2.38 4.08
CA ASP A 136 -29.77 0.92 3.97
C ASP A 136 -28.58 0.34 3.19
N HIS A 137 -27.64 1.19 2.75
CA HIS A 137 -26.42 0.80 2.06
C HIS A 137 -25.27 0.55 3.04
N ALA A 138 -24.45 -0.45 2.74
CA ALA A 138 -23.21 -0.71 3.45
C ALA A 138 -22.21 -1.43 2.53
N VAL A 139 -20.94 -1.41 2.92
CA VAL A 139 -19.87 -2.08 2.17
C VAL A 139 -19.10 -3.04 3.07
N VAL A 140 -18.78 -4.20 2.55
CA VAL A 140 -17.74 -5.08 3.08
C VAL A 140 -16.46 -4.83 2.30
N LEU A 141 -15.40 -4.38 2.97
CA LEU A 141 -14.07 -4.29 2.37
C LEU A 141 -13.39 -5.66 2.48
N ALA A 142 -13.40 -6.42 1.39
CA ALA A 142 -12.80 -7.75 1.33
C ALA A 142 -11.29 -7.64 1.06
N SER A 143 -10.49 -8.19 1.98
CA SER A 143 -9.02 -8.27 1.89
C SER A 143 -8.56 -9.72 1.99
N ALA A 144 -7.33 -10.03 1.58
CA ALA A 144 -6.77 -11.39 1.67
C ALA A 144 -6.73 -11.90 3.13
N GLY A 145 -6.43 -11.00 4.06
CA GLY A 145 -6.26 -11.30 5.48
C GLY A 145 -4.87 -11.80 5.86
N SER A 146 -4.53 -11.65 7.14
CA SER A 146 -3.24 -12.04 7.69
C SER A 146 -3.35 -12.24 9.20
N ARG A 147 -2.47 -13.08 9.74
CA ARG A 147 -2.30 -13.25 11.20
C ARG A 147 -1.55 -12.08 11.83
N ALA A 148 -0.88 -11.24 11.04
CA ALA A 148 -0.16 -10.08 11.55
C ALA A 148 -1.12 -9.00 12.09
N PRO A 149 -0.99 -8.55 13.35
CA PRO A 149 -1.87 -7.51 13.92
C PRO A 149 -1.83 -6.19 13.12
N ALA A 150 -0.66 -5.83 12.59
CA ALA A 150 -0.48 -4.64 11.75
C ALA A 150 -1.37 -4.69 10.48
N SER A 151 -1.55 -5.86 9.88
CA SER A 151 -2.40 -6.03 8.69
C SER A 151 -3.87 -5.73 8.98
N ARG A 152 -4.36 -6.11 10.16
CA ARG A 152 -5.73 -5.80 10.58
C ARG A 152 -5.90 -4.30 10.78
N THR A 153 -4.92 -3.66 11.43
CA THR A 153 -4.90 -2.21 11.63
C THR A 153 -4.96 -1.45 10.30
N ASP A 154 -4.16 -1.86 9.31
CA ASP A 154 -4.14 -1.23 7.98
C ASP A 154 -5.46 -1.44 7.21
N THR A 155 -6.05 -2.63 7.32
CA THR A 155 -7.34 -2.92 6.67
C THR A 155 -8.46 -2.11 7.31
N SER A 156 -8.50 -2.02 8.65
CA SER A 156 -9.47 -1.20 9.37
C SER A 156 -9.31 0.29 9.04
N ARG A 157 -8.08 0.80 8.92
CA ARG A 157 -7.85 2.19 8.50
C ARG A 157 -8.31 2.43 7.06
N THR A 158 -8.07 1.49 6.15
CA THR A 158 -8.57 1.59 4.77
C THR A 158 -10.10 1.58 4.73
N ALA A 159 -10.74 0.72 5.52
CA ALA A 159 -12.19 0.68 5.66
C ALA A 159 -12.75 2.00 6.20
N ALA A 160 -12.12 2.57 7.22
CA ALA A 160 -12.52 3.87 7.78
C ALA A 160 -12.40 5.01 6.76
N LEU A 161 -11.32 5.06 5.97
CA LEU A 161 -11.16 6.05 4.92
C LEU A 161 -12.22 5.89 3.80
N LEU A 162 -12.51 4.64 3.42
CA LEU A 162 -13.56 4.37 2.44
C LEU A 162 -14.96 4.72 2.98
N ALA A 163 -15.22 4.47 4.27
CA ALA A 163 -16.47 4.85 4.92
C ALA A 163 -16.66 6.37 4.92
N ALA A 164 -15.61 7.11 5.28
CA ALA A 164 -15.63 8.57 5.23
C ALA A 164 -15.90 9.09 3.82
N ARG A 165 -15.36 8.43 2.79
CA ARG A 165 -15.60 8.80 1.40
C ARG A 165 -17.01 8.48 0.92
N LEU A 166 -17.57 7.33 1.30
CA LEU A 166 -18.88 6.87 0.81
C LEU A 166 -20.06 7.41 1.63
N GLY A 167 -19.82 7.88 2.85
CA GLY A 167 -20.88 8.30 3.77
C GLY A 167 -21.70 7.14 4.33
N VAL A 168 -21.21 5.90 4.25
CA VAL A 168 -21.90 4.68 4.73
C VAL A 168 -20.97 3.79 5.53
N PRO A 169 -21.49 2.84 6.34
CA PRO A 169 -20.67 1.87 7.03
C PRO A 169 -19.83 1.01 6.07
N VAL A 170 -18.54 0.90 6.36
CA VAL A 170 -17.61 -0.03 5.68
C VAL A 170 -16.99 -0.94 6.72
N VAL A 171 -17.22 -2.25 6.59
CA VAL A 171 -16.71 -3.26 7.52
C VAL A 171 -15.56 -4.03 6.86
N PRO A 172 -14.37 -4.10 7.47
CA PRO A 172 -13.29 -4.94 6.96
C PRO A 172 -13.63 -6.42 7.15
N ALA A 173 -13.38 -7.22 6.12
CA ALA A 173 -13.53 -8.66 6.17
C ALA A 173 -12.44 -9.36 5.37
N TYR A 174 -12.23 -10.65 5.65
CA TYR A 174 -11.05 -11.36 5.20
C TYR A 174 -11.40 -12.65 4.46
N ALA A 175 -10.70 -12.89 3.35
CA ALA A 175 -10.81 -14.14 2.59
C ALA A 175 -10.07 -15.30 3.26
N SER A 176 -9.09 -15.00 4.14
CA SER A 176 -8.30 -16.00 4.86
C SER A 176 -7.69 -15.43 6.14
N ALA A 177 -7.16 -16.32 6.99
CA ALA A 177 -6.25 -16.03 8.12
C ALA A 177 -6.72 -15.06 9.23
N ALA A 178 -7.86 -14.40 9.07
CA ALA A 178 -8.44 -13.46 10.01
C ALA A 178 -9.98 -13.49 9.91
N THR A 179 -10.62 -12.95 10.94
CA THR A 179 -12.07 -12.82 11.04
C THR A 179 -12.46 -11.34 11.23
N PRO A 180 -13.67 -10.93 10.84
CA PRO A 180 -14.72 -11.75 10.22
C PRO A 180 -14.39 -12.16 8.77
N THR A 181 -14.90 -13.30 8.35
CA THR A 181 -14.92 -13.70 6.94
C THR A 181 -15.88 -12.81 6.15
N VAL A 182 -15.72 -12.73 4.82
CA VAL A 182 -16.62 -11.94 3.97
C VAL A 182 -18.10 -12.33 4.17
N PRO A 183 -18.49 -13.62 4.17
CA PRO A 183 -19.88 -14.01 4.45
C PRO A 183 -20.37 -13.63 5.86
N GLU A 184 -19.51 -13.69 6.88
CA GLU A 184 -19.88 -13.27 8.24
C GLU A 184 -20.15 -11.76 8.32
N ALA A 185 -19.31 -10.95 7.67
CA ALA A 185 -19.50 -9.50 7.64
C ALA A 185 -20.77 -9.11 6.89
N VAL A 186 -21.08 -9.80 5.77
CA VAL A 186 -22.34 -9.63 5.05
C VAL A 186 -23.52 -9.95 5.96
N ARG A 187 -23.54 -11.12 6.61
CA ARG A 187 -24.62 -11.52 7.53
C ARG A 187 -24.80 -10.51 8.66
N ALA A 188 -23.69 -10.02 9.24
CA ALA A 188 -23.73 -9.04 10.31
C ALA A 188 -24.33 -7.70 9.87
N LEU A 189 -24.02 -7.22 8.67
CA LEU A 189 -24.63 -6.01 8.11
C LEU A 189 -26.12 -6.21 7.78
N THR A 190 -26.48 -7.36 7.19
CA THR A 190 -27.88 -7.70 6.93
C THR A 190 -28.70 -7.75 8.22
N ALA A 191 -28.17 -8.36 9.28
CA ALA A 191 -28.82 -8.43 10.59
C ALA A 191 -29.01 -7.05 11.25
N ARG A 192 -28.22 -6.04 10.85
CA ARG A 192 -28.36 -4.64 11.27
C ARG A 192 -29.33 -3.84 10.40
N GLY A 193 -29.99 -4.47 9.43
CA GLY A 193 -31.00 -3.83 8.57
C GLY A 193 -30.46 -3.28 7.24
N HIS A 194 -29.18 -3.46 6.91
CA HIS A 194 -28.65 -3.06 5.61
C HIS A 194 -29.14 -4.02 4.51
N ARG A 195 -29.91 -3.50 3.56
CA ARG A 195 -30.48 -4.28 2.44
C ARG A 195 -29.61 -4.22 1.18
N ARG A 196 -28.74 -3.22 1.08
CA ARG A 196 -27.85 -2.99 -0.07
C ARG A 196 -26.39 -3.12 0.37
N VAL A 197 -25.94 -4.36 0.57
CA VAL A 197 -24.57 -4.67 1.01
C VAL A 197 -23.70 -5.00 -0.21
N ALA A 198 -22.76 -4.11 -0.52
CA ALA A 198 -21.76 -4.32 -1.57
C ALA A 198 -20.48 -4.96 -1.02
N VAL A 199 -19.72 -5.65 -1.87
CA VAL A 199 -18.36 -6.11 -1.55
C VAL A 199 -17.34 -5.33 -2.36
N ALA A 200 -16.47 -4.59 -1.68
CA ALA A 200 -15.33 -3.92 -2.29
C ALA A 200 -14.10 -4.85 -2.28
N SER A 201 -13.64 -5.22 -3.47
CA SER A 201 -12.49 -6.10 -3.69
C SER A 201 -11.16 -5.36 -3.46
N CYS A 202 -10.63 -5.43 -2.24
CA CYS A 202 -9.29 -4.93 -1.90
C CYS A 202 -8.23 -6.00 -2.28
N PHE A 203 -8.10 -6.23 -3.58
CA PHE A 203 -7.13 -7.15 -4.18
C PHE A 203 -6.45 -6.46 -5.36
N THR A 204 -5.17 -6.73 -5.58
CA THR A 204 -4.39 -6.10 -6.66
C THR A 204 -4.76 -6.63 -8.04
N ALA A 205 -5.17 -7.90 -8.13
CA ALA A 205 -5.50 -8.56 -9.39
C ALA A 205 -6.56 -9.66 -9.19
N PRO A 206 -7.15 -10.20 -10.28
CA PRO A 206 -8.03 -11.37 -10.21
C PRO A 206 -7.34 -12.60 -9.61
N GLY A 207 -8.14 -13.45 -8.98
CA GLY A 207 -7.67 -14.69 -8.36
C GLY A 207 -8.69 -15.27 -7.38
N ARG A 208 -8.33 -16.39 -6.73
CA ARG A 208 -9.23 -17.14 -5.84
C ARG A 208 -9.93 -16.28 -4.79
N PHE A 209 -9.18 -15.43 -4.07
CA PHE A 209 -9.75 -14.61 -3.00
C PHE A 209 -10.73 -13.55 -3.52
N ALA A 210 -10.39 -12.91 -4.65
CA ALA A 210 -11.30 -11.96 -5.30
C ALA A 210 -12.59 -12.66 -5.75
N THR A 211 -12.47 -13.80 -6.43
CA THR A 211 -13.62 -14.60 -6.90
C THR A 211 -14.53 -15.04 -5.74
N GLN A 212 -13.94 -15.59 -4.67
CA GLN A 212 -14.71 -16.05 -3.50
C GLN A 212 -15.39 -14.89 -2.77
N SER A 213 -14.71 -13.75 -2.64
CA SER A 213 -15.28 -12.56 -1.99
C SER A 213 -16.43 -11.98 -2.81
N ALA A 214 -16.29 -11.93 -4.14
CA ALA A 214 -17.34 -11.46 -5.03
C ALA A 214 -18.57 -12.39 -5.02
N ALA A 215 -18.36 -13.71 -4.99
CA ALA A 215 -19.45 -14.68 -4.91
C ALA A 215 -20.27 -14.59 -3.61
N ALA A 216 -19.71 -14.00 -2.55
CA ALA A 216 -20.40 -13.78 -1.29
C ALA A 216 -21.22 -12.47 -1.25
N ALA A 217 -21.16 -11.64 -2.30
CA ALA A 217 -21.86 -10.37 -2.34
C ALA A 217 -23.37 -10.57 -2.60
N PRO A 218 -24.26 -10.04 -1.74
CA PRO A 218 -25.70 -10.18 -1.93
C PRO A 218 -26.29 -9.16 -2.93
N TRP A 219 -25.48 -8.19 -3.39
CA TRP A 219 -25.94 -7.15 -4.32
C TRP A 219 -24.94 -6.86 -5.44
N ILE A 220 -23.84 -6.17 -5.13
CA ILE A 220 -22.78 -5.89 -6.11
C ILE A 220 -21.41 -6.20 -5.52
N ALA A 221 -20.49 -6.62 -6.37
CA ALA A 221 -19.10 -6.81 -6.03
C ALA A 221 -18.23 -6.00 -6.98
N SER A 222 -17.32 -5.18 -6.45
CA SER A 222 -16.36 -4.47 -7.28
C SER A 222 -15.34 -5.45 -7.87
N ALA A 223 -14.84 -5.14 -9.06
CA ALA A 223 -13.64 -5.78 -9.57
C ALA A 223 -12.42 -5.48 -8.67
N PRO A 224 -11.36 -6.31 -8.69
CA PRO A 224 -10.07 -5.97 -8.10
C PRO A 224 -9.53 -4.63 -8.61
N LEU A 225 -8.61 -4.03 -7.85
CA LEU A 225 -8.03 -2.71 -8.13
C LEU A 225 -7.40 -2.65 -9.53
N GLY A 226 -6.66 -3.71 -9.87
CA GLY A 226 -6.08 -3.93 -11.19
C GLY A 226 -5.23 -2.75 -11.67
N THR A 227 -5.49 -2.33 -12.90
CA THR A 227 -4.76 -1.25 -13.60
C THR A 227 -5.36 0.14 -13.37
N HIS A 228 -6.14 0.33 -12.30
CA HIS A 228 -6.73 1.63 -12.01
C HIS A 228 -5.63 2.71 -11.90
N PRO A 229 -5.79 3.92 -12.48
CA PRO A 229 -4.74 4.94 -12.53
C PRO A 229 -4.12 5.26 -11.17
N SER A 230 -4.94 5.32 -10.11
CA SER A 230 -4.45 5.59 -8.75
C SER A 230 -3.48 4.53 -8.22
N MET A 231 -3.52 3.29 -8.72
CA MET A 231 -2.56 2.25 -8.36
C MET A 231 -1.16 2.56 -8.89
N ALA A 232 -1.07 3.05 -10.13
CA ALA A 232 0.21 3.45 -10.74
C ALA A 232 0.78 4.68 -10.02
N HIS A 233 -0.06 5.68 -9.73
CA HIS A 233 0.35 6.83 -8.92
C HIS A 233 0.79 6.44 -7.51
N LEU A 234 0.12 5.46 -6.89
CA LEU A 234 0.48 4.99 -5.56
C LEU A 234 1.82 4.24 -5.55
N LEU A 235 2.11 3.43 -6.56
CA LEU A 235 3.43 2.81 -6.73
C LEU A 235 4.54 3.87 -6.82
N LEU A 236 4.35 4.88 -7.66
CA LEU A 236 5.29 5.99 -7.82
C LEU A 236 5.43 6.80 -6.53
N HIS A 237 4.34 7.08 -5.83
CA HIS A 237 4.37 7.74 -4.53
C HIS A 237 5.21 6.97 -3.50
N ARG A 238 5.03 5.64 -3.41
CA ARG A 238 5.83 4.80 -2.49
C ARG A 238 7.30 4.80 -2.85
N TYR A 239 7.60 4.74 -4.15
CA TYR A 239 8.96 4.86 -4.65
C TYR A 239 9.59 6.20 -4.25
N ASP A 240 8.93 7.32 -4.53
CA ASP A 240 9.48 8.67 -4.26
C ASP A 240 9.67 8.91 -2.76
N ARG A 241 8.75 8.41 -1.92
CA ARG A 241 8.88 8.46 -0.46
C ARG A 241 10.08 7.66 0.06
N ALA A 242 10.39 6.53 -0.55
CA ALA A 242 11.55 5.73 -0.17
C ALA A 242 12.88 6.37 -0.60
N LEU A 243 12.89 7.16 -1.67
CA LEU A 243 14.06 7.97 -2.04
C LEU A 243 14.26 9.16 -1.11
N GLY A 244 13.18 9.85 -0.73
CA GLY A 244 13.24 11.06 0.10
C GLY A 244 13.53 10.82 1.59
N ALA A 245 13.36 9.59 2.11
CA ALA A 245 13.59 9.29 3.52
C ALA A 245 15.06 9.47 3.95
N ASP A 246 16.02 9.27 3.04
CA ASP A 246 17.45 9.45 3.30
C ASP A 246 17.86 10.94 3.40
N GLY A 247 17.02 11.87 2.89
CA GLY A 247 17.29 13.31 2.94
C GLY A 247 17.08 13.93 4.32
N GLU A 248 16.29 13.29 5.19
CA GLU A 248 16.08 13.75 6.58
C GLU A 248 17.11 13.14 7.55
N GLU A 249 17.65 11.95 7.27
CA GLU A 249 18.64 11.28 8.13
C GLU A 249 20.07 11.85 7.97
N ASN A 250 20.34 12.59 6.88
CA ASN A 250 21.64 13.19 6.57
C ASN A 250 21.69 14.73 6.73
N ALA A 251 20.68 15.34 7.35
CA ALA A 251 20.77 16.75 7.73
C ALA A 251 21.81 16.91 8.85
N PRO A 252 22.82 17.81 8.72
CA PRO A 252 23.81 18.00 9.78
C PRO A 252 23.11 18.44 11.06
N LYS A 253 23.33 17.69 12.14
CA LYS A 253 22.91 18.02 13.50
C LYS A 253 23.69 19.24 13.99
N GLY A 254 23.30 20.42 13.53
CA GLY A 254 24.05 21.65 13.78
C GLY A 254 23.22 22.89 13.53
N ALA A 255 22.16 23.09 14.32
CA ALA A 255 21.62 24.40 14.70
C ALA A 255 20.33 24.20 15.53
N ARG A 256 20.47 23.80 16.79
CA ARG A 256 19.51 24.25 17.82
C ARG A 256 20.32 25.06 18.81
N GLY A 257 20.36 26.37 18.56
CA GLY A 257 20.84 27.34 19.52
C GLY A 257 19.98 27.26 20.77
N GLU A 258 20.67 27.20 21.91
CA GLU A 258 20.12 27.51 23.21
C GLU A 258 19.59 28.94 23.18
N SER A 259 18.30 29.10 23.51
CA SER A 259 17.77 30.32 24.08
C SER A 259 16.92 29.92 25.27
N THR A 260 17.48 30.18 26.43
CA THR A 260 16.93 29.97 27.76
C THR A 260 15.80 30.96 28.07
N CYS A 261 14.92 30.48 28.95
CA CYS A 261 14.20 31.18 30.01
C CYS A 261 13.18 32.29 29.66
N GLY A 262 11.94 32.02 30.05
CA GLY A 262 10.86 33.01 30.12
C GLY A 262 9.60 32.39 30.74
N SER A 263 9.66 32.06 32.03
CA SER A 263 8.51 31.62 32.82
C SER A 263 7.51 32.77 33.03
N ALA A 264 6.23 32.52 32.78
CA ALA A 264 5.14 33.17 33.49
C ALA A 264 3.89 32.27 33.52
N ALA A 265 3.29 32.19 34.69
CA ALA A 265 2.24 31.29 35.09
C ALA A 265 0.82 31.88 34.92
N TRP A 266 -0.18 31.01 35.17
CA TRP A 266 -1.62 31.26 35.40
C TRP A 266 -2.48 31.45 34.13
N ALA A 267 -3.70 30.92 33.96
CA ALA A 267 -4.74 30.43 34.88
C ALA A 267 -5.61 29.33 34.23
N ARG A 268 -6.36 28.58 35.05
CA ARG A 268 -7.38 27.57 34.66
C ARG A 268 -8.72 28.22 34.25
N PRO A 269 -9.56 27.53 33.47
CA PRO A 269 -10.75 28.11 32.82
C PRO A 269 -11.96 28.22 33.75
N ALA A 270 -12.78 29.26 33.52
CA ALA A 270 -14.08 29.45 34.15
C ALA A 270 -15.14 28.53 33.52
N THR A 271 -15.84 27.77 34.36
CA THR A 271 -17.08 27.06 34.07
C THR A 271 -18.27 28.00 34.21
N THR A 272 -19.22 27.95 33.29
CA THR A 272 -20.56 28.52 33.52
C THR A 272 -21.60 27.55 32.95
N GLU A 273 -22.43 27.02 33.85
CA GLU A 273 -23.65 26.26 33.56
C GLU A 273 -24.74 27.18 32.96
N PRO A 274 -25.66 26.64 32.13
CA PRO A 274 -26.88 27.37 31.75
C PRO A 274 -28.03 27.08 32.74
N ALA A 275 -28.65 28.15 33.24
CA ALA A 275 -29.89 28.10 34.00
C ALA A 275 -31.13 28.17 33.08
N LEU A 276 -32.20 27.54 33.55
CA LEU A 276 -33.51 27.34 32.93
C LEU A 276 -34.33 28.61 32.62
N ALA A 277 -35.24 28.41 31.65
CA ALA A 277 -36.62 28.90 31.54
C ALA A 277 -36.92 30.39 31.28
N ARG A 278 -37.45 30.66 30.08
CA ARG A 278 -38.88 30.90 29.82
C ARG A 278 -39.20 30.70 28.34
#